data_AF-A0AAP6Y4L5-F1
#
_entry.id   AF-A0AAP6Y4L5-F1
#
_cell.length_a   1.000
_cell.length_b   1.000
_cell.length_c   1.000
_cell.angle_alpha   90.00
_cell.angle_beta   90.00
_cell.angle_gamma   90.00
#
_symmetry.space_group_name_H-M   'P 1'
#
loop_
_entity.id
_entity.type
_entity.pdbx_description
1 polymer ?
#
loop_
_entity_poly.entity_id
_entity_poly.type
_entity_poly.pdbx_seq_one_letter_code
_entity_poly.pdbx_strand_id
1 'polypeptide(L)'
;MNYLNWLQKTYPELNEISNETINSHIDKAKSDTELFREFIKVLGSLFFIIPFNLYLYISGIQESNSSLYWLLVVASIAVGGFIGLYCEQKVIKKRLKKIIQLKAF
;
A
#
# COMPACT_ATOMS: atom_id res chain seq x y z
N MET A 1 -1.43 -9.84 -1.12
CA MET A 1 -2.87 -10.06 -0.84
C MET A 1 -3.47 -10.88 -1.97
N ASN A 2 -4.30 -11.89 -1.67
CA ASN A 2 -5.04 -12.63 -2.70
C ASN A 2 -6.32 -11.85 -3.07
N TYR A 3 -6.26 -11.08 -4.16
CA TYR A 3 -7.36 -10.23 -4.60
C TYR A 3 -8.54 -11.02 -5.17
N LEU A 4 -8.29 -12.19 -5.77
CA LEU A 4 -9.34 -13.07 -6.31
C LEU A 4 -10.23 -13.59 -5.18
N ASN A 5 -9.62 -14.19 -4.14
CA ASN A 5 -10.36 -14.66 -2.97
C ASN A 5 -11.10 -13.52 -2.26
N TRP A 6 -10.50 -12.32 -2.21
CA TRP A 6 -11.15 -11.15 -1.62
C TRP A 6 -12.36 -10.69 -2.43
N LEU A 7 -12.26 -10.66 -3.76
CA LEU A 7 -13.34 -10.27 -4.67
C LEU A 7 -14.52 -11.24 -4.59
N GLN A 8 -14.27 -12.54 -4.71
CA GLN A 8 -15.30 -13.58 -4.64
C GLN A 8 -16.02 -13.63 -3.28
N LYS A 9 -15.30 -13.35 -2.19
CA LYS A 9 -15.93 -13.20 -0.86
C LYS A 9 -16.74 -11.92 -0.70
N THR A 10 -16.34 -10.83 -1.36
CA THR A 10 -16.99 -9.52 -1.22
C THR A 10 -18.18 -9.38 -2.16
N TYR A 11 -18.12 -10.01 -3.33
CA TYR A 11 -19.11 -9.97 -4.40
C TYR A 11 -19.38 -11.42 -4.86
N PRO A 12 -20.31 -12.14 -4.20
CA PRO A 12 -20.59 -13.55 -4.49
C PRO A 12 -21.04 -13.79 -5.93
N GLU A 13 -21.66 -12.79 -6.57
CA GLU A 13 -22.02 -12.78 -7.99
C GLU A 13 -20.84 -13.01 -8.94
N LEU A 14 -19.61 -12.69 -8.51
CA LEU A 14 -18.40 -12.95 -9.30
C LEU A 14 -18.00 -14.44 -9.30
N ASN A 15 -18.63 -15.31 -8.50
CA ASN A 15 -18.32 -16.75 -8.50
C ASN A 15 -18.74 -17.46 -9.80
N GLU A 16 -19.70 -16.89 -10.52
CA GLU A 16 -20.16 -17.42 -11.82
C GLU A 16 -19.21 -17.04 -12.97
N ILE A 17 -18.25 -16.15 -12.69
CA ILE A 17 -17.35 -15.57 -13.68
C ILE A 17 -16.04 -16.31 -13.64
N SER A 18 -15.45 -16.54 -14.82
CA SER A 18 -14.19 -17.25 -14.91
C SER A 18 -13.10 -16.54 -14.09
N ASN A 19 -12.32 -17.33 -13.34
CA ASN A 19 -11.18 -16.83 -12.58
C ASN A 19 -10.17 -16.09 -13.49
N GLU A 20 -10.08 -16.50 -14.75
CA GLU A 20 -9.21 -15.88 -15.75
C GLU A 20 -9.64 -14.44 -16.08
N THR A 21 -10.94 -14.23 -16.28
CA THR A 21 -11.52 -12.88 -16.47
C THR A 21 -11.26 -12.01 -15.24
N ILE A 22 -11.51 -12.53 -14.02
CA ILE A 22 -11.27 -11.79 -12.76
C ILE A 22 -9.78 -11.41 -12.63
N ASN A 23 -8.87 -12.35 -12.92
CA ASN A 23 -7.43 -12.09 -12.88
C ASN A 23 -7.00 -11.03 -13.88
N SER A 24 -7.54 -11.04 -15.11
CA SER A 24 -7.26 -9.99 -16.10
C SER A 24 -7.65 -8.59 -15.59
N HIS A 25 -8.76 -8.47 -14.86
CA HIS A 25 -9.20 -7.22 -14.26
C HIS A 25 -8.34 -6.80 -13.06
N ILE A 26 -7.86 -7.75 -12.27
CA ILE A 26 -6.89 -7.51 -11.20
C ILE A 26 -5.58 -6.97 -11.77
N ASP A 27 -5.06 -7.58 -12.82
CA ASP A 27 -3.79 -7.18 -13.40
C ASP A 27 -3.91 -5.82 -14.10
N LYS A 28 -5.03 -5.57 -14.78
CA LYS A 28 -5.36 -4.24 -15.29
C LYS A 28 -5.43 -3.21 -14.16
N ALA A 29 -6.09 -3.51 -13.05
CA ALA A 29 -6.19 -2.59 -11.91
C ALA A 29 -4.83 -2.31 -11.27
N LYS A 30 -3.93 -3.31 -11.20
CA LYS A 30 -2.55 -3.12 -10.72
C LYS A 30 -1.75 -2.23 -11.66
N SER A 31 -1.81 -2.48 -12.96
CA SER A 31 -1.11 -1.68 -13.99
C SER A 31 -1.62 -0.24 -14.02
N ASP A 32 -2.94 -0.04 -14.08
CA ASP A 32 -3.58 1.29 -14.06
C ASP A 32 -3.19 2.13 -12.84
N THR A 33 -2.84 1.49 -11.73
CA THR A 33 -2.52 2.16 -10.46
C THR A 33 -1.04 2.18 -10.13
N GLU A 34 -0.18 1.63 -10.99
CA GLU A 34 1.26 1.49 -10.74
C GLU A 34 1.93 2.84 -10.49
N LEU A 35 1.80 3.79 -11.42
CA LEU A 35 2.38 5.14 -11.26
C LEU A 35 1.88 5.85 -10.01
N PHE A 36 0.59 5.73 -9.68
CA PHE A 36 0.03 6.37 -8.49
C PHE A 36 0.53 5.71 -7.20
N ARG A 37 0.72 4.38 -7.20
CA ARG A 37 1.31 3.65 -6.07
C ARG A 37 2.75 4.06 -5.84
N GLU A 38 3.56 4.14 -6.90
CA GLU A 38 4.94 4.60 -6.80
C GLU A 38 5.02 6.06 -6.31
N PHE A 39 4.14 6.93 -6.82
CA PHE A 39 4.04 8.30 -6.34
C PHE A 39 3.70 8.38 -4.84
N ILE A 40 2.77 7.57 -4.35
CA ILE A 40 2.45 7.50 -2.90
C ILE A 40 3.65 6.99 -2.10
N LYS A 41 4.40 6.00 -2.58
CA LYS A 41 5.59 5.49 -1.89
C LYS A 41 6.66 6.58 -1.75
N VAL A 42 6.90 7.34 -2.81
CA VAL A 42 7.86 8.46 -2.81
C VAL A 42 7.40 9.55 -1.86
N LEU A 43 6.13 9.97 -1.92
CA LEU A 43 5.59 10.97 -1.00
C LEU A 43 5.63 10.49 0.45
N GLY A 44 5.22 9.25 0.72
CA GLY A 44 5.27 8.67 2.05
C GLY A 44 6.69 8.65 2.60
N SER A 45 7.67 8.29 1.78
CA SER A 45 9.09 8.35 2.14
C SER A 45 9.54 9.78 2.43
N LEU A 46 9.19 10.74 1.57
CA LEU A 46 9.56 12.15 1.73
C LEU A 46 8.97 12.76 3.03
N PHE A 47 7.67 12.57 3.25
CA PHE A 47 6.95 13.13 4.39
C PHE A 47 7.18 12.38 5.71
N PHE A 48 7.73 11.17 5.67
CA PHE A 48 8.01 10.41 6.89
C PHE A 48 9.49 10.43 7.25
N ILE A 49 10.38 10.15 6.30
CA ILE A 49 11.82 10.04 6.55
C ILE A 49 12.42 11.39 6.94
N ILE A 50 12.08 12.47 6.23
CA ILE A 50 12.67 13.79 6.48
C ILE A 50 12.23 14.32 7.86
N PRO A 51 10.93 14.39 8.20
CA PRO A 51 10.51 14.91 9.51
C PRO A 51 10.93 14.00 10.66
N PHE A 52 10.95 12.68 10.46
CA PHE A 52 11.38 11.74 11.49
C PHE A 52 12.88 11.88 11.81
N ASN A 53 13.74 11.98 10.80
CA ASN A 53 15.17 12.21 11.05
C ASN A 53 15.43 13.60 11.66
N LEU A 54 14.71 14.64 11.22
CA LEU A 54 14.82 15.97 11.82
C LEU A 54 14.41 15.94 13.30
N TYR A 55 13.35 15.19 13.65
CA TYR A 55 12.92 14.98 15.03
C TYR A 55 13.99 14.27 15.86
N LEU A 56 14.59 13.19 15.34
CA LEU A 56 15.66 12.46 16.02
C LEU A 56 16.92 13.33 16.25
N TYR A 57 17.22 14.23 15.32
CA TYR A 57 18.30 15.18 15.44
C TYR A 57 18.02 16.23 16.52
N ILE A 58 16.87 16.93 16.46
CA ILE A 58 16.51 17.98 17.43
C ILE A 58 16.36 17.43 18.85
N SER A 59 15.91 16.18 18.99
CA SER A 59 15.76 15.53 20.30
C SER A 59 17.08 15.05 20.92
N GLY A 60 18.22 15.19 20.24
CA GLY A 60 19.52 14.76 20.73
C GLY A 60 19.68 13.23 20.87
N ILE A 61 18.70 12.45 20.40
CA ILE A 61 18.71 10.98 20.47
C ILE A 61 19.87 10.41 19.64
N GLN A 62 20.19 11.05 18.51
CA GLN A 62 21.31 10.67 17.64
C GLN A 62 22.67 10.75 18.36
N GLU A 63 22.88 11.75 19.22
CA GLU A 63 24.15 11.99 19.90
C GLU A 63 24.29 11.19 21.21
N SER A 64 23.17 10.90 21.88
CA SER A 64 23.17 10.35 23.25
C SER A 64 22.98 8.84 23.34
N ASN A 65 22.30 8.19 22.39
CA ASN A 65 21.96 6.76 22.48
C ASN A 65 21.98 6.06 21.11
N SER A 66 23.15 5.55 20.71
CA SER A 66 23.35 4.88 19.41
C SER A 66 22.36 3.71 19.17
N SER A 67 22.13 2.84 20.16
CA SER A 67 21.23 1.68 20.00
C SER A 67 19.75 2.07 19.88
N LEU A 68 19.30 3.07 20.64
CA LEU A 68 17.91 3.52 20.64
C LEU A 68 17.58 4.25 19.33
N TYR A 69 18.52 5.06 18.82
CA TYR A 69 18.45 5.65 17.49
C TYR A 69 18.25 4.59 16.40
N TRP A 70 19.10 3.56 16.34
CA TRP A 70 18.99 2.51 15.33
C TRP A 70 17.70 1.70 15.44
N LEU A 71 17.22 1.42 16.66
CA LEU A 71 15.93 0.76 16.88
C LEU A 71 14.77 1.59 16.33
N LEU A 72 14.78 2.91 16.60
CA LEU A 72 13.77 3.83 16.09
C LEU A 72 13.80 3.95 14.56
N VAL A 73 14.98 3.95 13.95
CA VAL A 73 15.14 3.92 12.48
C VAL A 73 14.57 2.63 11.89
N VAL A 74 14.87 1.46 12.45
CA VAL A 74 14.32 0.19 11.97
C VAL A 74 12.80 0.14 12.14
N ALA A 75 12.29 0.58 13.29
CA ALA A 75 10.86 0.64 13.56
C ALA A 75 10.14 1.58 12.58
N SER A 76 10.73 2.73 12.27
CA SER A 76 10.15 3.70 11.34
C SER A 76 10.09 3.15 9.91
N ILE A 77 11.13 2.44 9.45
CA ILE A 77 11.12 1.74 8.15
C ILE A 77 10.03 0.68 8.11
N ALA A 78 9.88 -0.12 9.17
CA ALA A 78 8.85 -1.15 9.25
C ALA A 78 7.43 -0.56 9.20
N VAL A 79 7.17 0.50 9.98
CA VAL A 79 5.89 1.22 9.98
C VAL A 79 5.61 1.83 8.61
N GLY A 80 6.60 2.50 8.00
CA GLY A 80 6.49 3.07 6.67
C GLY A 80 6.17 2.02 5.60
N GLY A 81 6.86 0.87 5.64
CA GLY A 81 6.60 -0.27 4.75
C GLY A 81 5.17 -0.81 4.91
N PHE A 82 4.70 -0.96 6.16
CA PHE A 82 3.34 -1.43 6.43
C PHE A 82 2.28 -0.45 5.91
N ILE A 83 2.45 0.85 6.16
CA ILE A 83 1.55 1.90 5.65
C ILE A 83 1.57 1.92 4.12
N GLY A 84 2.75 1.79 3.50
CA GLY A 84 2.89 1.72 2.04
C GLY A 84 2.10 0.55 1.44
N LEU A 85 2.25 -0.65 2.01
CA LEU A 85 1.48 -1.82 1.60
C LEU A 85 -0.02 -1.62 1.79
N TYR A 86 -0.45 -1.00 2.88
CA TYR A 86 -1.86 -0.71 3.13
C TYR A 86 -2.44 0.26 2.10
N CYS A 87 -1.75 1.37 1.82
CA CYS A 87 -2.15 2.34 0.82
C CYS A 87 -2.25 1.71 -0.58
N GLU A 88 -1.23 0.94 -0.96
CA GLU A 88 -1.21 0.19 -2.21
C GLU A 88 -2.44 -0.73 -2.34
N GLN A 89 -2.73 -1.52 -1.32
CA GLN A 89 -3.90 -2.39 -1.31
C GLN A 89 -5.20 -1.59 -1.42
N LYS A 90 -5.31 -0.45 -0.73
CA LYS A 90 -6.50 0.41 -0.75
C LYS A 90 -6.75 1.01 -2.14
N VAL A 91 -5.70 1.43 -2.83
CA VAL A 91 -5.78 1.97 -4.20
C VAL A 91 -6.27 0.89 -5.17
N ILE A 92 -5.65 -0.29 -5.16
CA ILE A 92 -6.03 -1.40 -6.05
C ILE A 92 -7.49 -1.82 -5.78
N LYS A 93 -7.88 -1.98 -4.50
CA LYS A 93 -9.26 -2.31 -4.13
C LYS A 93 -10.25 -1.26 -4.64
N LYS A 94 -9.93 0.03 -4.51
CA LYS A 94 -10.81 1.11 -4.99
C LYS A 94 -10.98 1.07 -6.51
N ARG A 95 -9.91 0.77 -7.27
CA ARG A 95 -9.97 0.60 -8.72
C ARG A 95 -10.81 -0.63 -9.10
N LEU A 96 -10.60 -1.77 -8.45
CA LEU A 96 -11.38 -2.99 -8.64
C LEU A 96 -12.88 -2.80 -8.39
N LYS A 97 -13.24 -2.15 -7.27
CA LYS A 97 -14.64 -1.82 -6.97
C LYS A 97 -15.28 -0.97 -8.07
N LYS A 98 -14.53 0.02 -8.58
CA LYS A 98 -15.01 0.88 -9.67
C LYS A 98 -15.22 0.10 -10.97
N ILE A 99 -14.35 -0.87 -11.28
CA ILE A 99 -14.51 -1.74 -12.46
C ILE A 99 -15.80 -2.57 -12.35
N ILE A 100 -16.06 -3.16 -11.19
CA ILE A 100 -17.27 -3.98 -10.92
C ILE A 100 -18.55 -3.13 -10.95
N GLN A 101 -18.49 -1.87 -10.49
CA GLN A 101 -19.66 -0.98 -10.52
C GLN A 101 -19.96 -0.44 -11.92
N LEU A 102 -18.94 -0.25 -12.77
CA LEU A 102 -19.09 0.33 -14.11
C LEU A 102 -19.33 -0.72 -15.19
N LYS A 103 -18.86 -1.94 -14.99
CA LYS A 103 -19.25 -3.11 -15.75
C LYS A 103 -20.02 -3.99 -14.79
N ALA A 104 -21.34 -4.02 -14.91
CA ALA A 104 -22.06 -5.23 -14.55
C ALA A 104 -21.32 -6.37 -15.26
N PHE A 105 -20.65 -7.15 -14.44
CA PHE A 105 -19.76 -8.22 -14.83
C PHE A 105 -20.55 -9.32 -15.54
#